data_AF-A0A7C7DIK5-F1
#
_entry.id   AF-A0A7C7DIK5-F1
#
_cell.length_a   1.000
_cell.length_b   1.000
_cell.length_c   1.000
_cell.angle_alpha   90.00
_cell.angle_beta   90.00
_cell.angle_gamma   90.00
#
_symmetry.space_group_name_H-M   'P 1'
#
loop_
_entity.id
_entity.type
_entity.pdbx_description
1 polymer ?
#
loop_
_entity_poly.entity_id
_entity_poly.type
_entity_poly.pdbx_seq_one_letter_code
_entity_poly.pdbx_strand_id
1 'polypeptide(L)'
;MNHELLPGDSTCMGKKNVFLIIVIVGILLAGCAGRVSEATPSEFAEAATAIYLDWMQSDGSYVRLAKVRDRRILDALKGMLGEAREAEPPEYWPWERYALSFDLERGGCSLKTPRYAYLFKTSPPGELGHVEFPAGWYGVPSELGILLKQLAAPPLRQHGQQHPL
;
A
#
# COMPACT_ATOMS: atom_id res chain seq x y z
N MET A 1 12.69 -67.96 -40.34
CA MET A 1 12.90 -66.82 -41.26
C MET A 1 11.83 -65.77 -40.95
N ASN A 2 12.28 -64.61 -40.46
CA ASN A 2 11.81 -63.21 -40.57
C ASN A 2 10.31 -62.89 -40.35
N HIS A 3 9.98 -62.13 -39.28
CA HIS A 3 9.66 -60.68 -39.23
C HIS A 3 8.26 -60.37 -39.83
N GLU A 4 7.33 -59.70 -39.15
CA GLU A 4 7.36 -58.25 -38.86
C GLU A 4 6.43 -57.81 -37.68
N LEU A 5 6.70 -56.58 -37.22
CA LEU A 5 6.16 -55.86 -36.06
C LEU A 5 4.85 -55.05 -36.34
N LEU A 6 4.09 -54.84 -35.25
CA LEU A 6 3.12 -53.79 -34.82
C LEU A 6 3.04 -52.48 -35.66
N PRO A 7 1.90 -51.72 -35.70
CA PRO A 7 1.27 -51.00 -34.56
C PRO A 7 -0.27 -51.07 -34.56
N GLY A 8 -1.04 -50.82 -33.49
CA GLY A 8 -0.91 -49.84 -32.42
C GLY A 8 -2.05 -48.84 -32.59
N ASP A 9 -3.10 -48.91 -31.76
CA ASP A 9 -4.07 -47.82 -31.58
C ASP A 9 -4.66 -47.87 -30.16
N SER A 10 -3.83 -47.40 -29.22
CA SER A 10 -4.28 -46.87 -27.95
C SER A 10 -4.43 -45.37 -28.12
N THR A 11 -5.66 -44.82 -28.17
CA THR A 11 -5.98 -43.46 -27.69
C THR A 11 -7.46 -43.10 -27.86
N CYS A 12 -8.29 -43.57 -26.92
CA CYS A 12 -9.62 -42.97 -26.67
C CYS A 12 -9.85 -42.70 -25.18
N MET A 13 -8.83 -42.21 -24.46
CA MET A 13 -8.95 -41.85 -23.03
C MET A 13 -8.32 -40.48 -22.66
N GLY A 14 -7.96 -39.64 -23.64
CA GLY A 14 -7.25 -38.38 -23.36
C GLY A 14 -8.09 -37.11 -23.24
N LYS A 15 -9.29 -37.04 -23.83
CA LYS A 15 -10.00 -35.74 -24.00
C LYS A 15 -10.93 -35.35 -22.85
N LYS A 16 -11.49 -36.30 -22.09
CA LYS A 16 -12.44 -35.99 -20.99
C LYS A 16 -11.75 -35.46 -19.73
N ASN A 17 -10.50 -35.86 -19.47
CA ASN A 17 -9.77 -35.44 -18.27
C ASN A 17 -9.11 -34.07 -18.43
N VAL A 18 -8.71 -33.68 -19.65
CA VAL A 18 -8.12 -32.36 -19.92
C VAL A 18 -9.14 -31.26 -19.69
N PHE A 19 -10.40 -31.48 -20.09
CA PHE A 19 -11.47 -30.49 -19.88
C PHE A 19 -11.76 -30.28 -18.38
N LEU A 20 -11.75 -31.36 -17.59
CA LEU A 20 -11.94 -31.29 -16.14
C LEU A 20 -10.80 -30.51 -15.47
N ILE A 21 -9.56 -30.75 -15.89
CA ILE A 21 -8.39 -30.04 -15.36
C ILE A 21 -8.45 -28.55 -15.72
N ILE A 22 -8.85 -28.18 -16.95
CA ILE A 22 -8.99 -26.77 -17.35
C ILE A 22 -10.10 -26.07 -16.55
N VAL A 23 -11.22 -26.75 -16.27
CA VAL A 23 -12.30 -26.19 -15.45
C VAL A 23 -11.86 -26.02 -13.99
N ILE A 24 -11.16 -27.01 -13.42
CA ILE A 24 -10.64 -26.93 -12.05
C ILE A 24 -9.57 -25.84 -11.92
N VAL A 25 -8.65 -25.74 -12.89
CA VAL A 25 -7.64 -24.67 -12.96
C VAL A 25 -8.29 -23.31 -13.17
N GLY A 26 -9.36 -23.22 -13.97
CA GLY A 26 -10.14 -21.99 -14.15
C GLY A 26 -10.85 -21.53 -12.87
N ILE A 27 -11.42 -22.46 -12.10
CA ILE A 27 -12.05 -22.14 -10.80
C ILE A 27 -10.99 -21.75 -9.76
N LEU A 28 -9.84 -22.43 -9.73
CA LEU A 28 -8.71 -22.08 -8.85
C LEU A 28 -8.11 -20.71 -9.18
N LEU A 29 -8.01 -20.36 -10.47
CA LEU A 29 -7.54 -19.04 -10.92
C LEU A 29 -8.56 -17.94 -10.63
N ALA A 30 -9.85 -18.22 -10.73
CA ALA A 30 -10.90 -17.27 -10.37
C ALA A 30 -10.96 -16.98 -8.86
N GLY A 31 -10.59 -17.97 -8.02
CA GLY A 31 -10.49 -17.81 -6.56
C GLY A 31 -9.28 -16.98 -6.08
N CYS A 32 -8.27 -16.81 -6.93
CA CYS A 32 -7.09 -15.98 -6.66
C CYS A 32 -7.22 -14.53 -7.16
N ALA A 33 -8.36 -14.17 -7.78
CA ALA A 33 -8.77 -12.78 -7.91
C ALA A 33 -9.30 -12.32 -6.55
N GLY A 34 -8.42 -12.28 -5.55
CA GLY A 34 -8.69 -11.61 -4.29
C GLY A 34 -9.12 -10.20 -4.66
N ARG A 35 -10.41 -9.91 -4.47
CA ARG A 35 -10.93 -8.54 -4.56
C ARG A 35 -9.91 -7.66 -3.86
N VAL A 36 -9.40 -6.66 -4.57
CA VAL A 36 -8.61 -5.60 -3.96
C VAL A 36 -9.50 -5.09 -2.84
N SER A 37 -9.18 -5.51 -1.61
CA SER A 37 -9.99 -5.19 -0.44
C SER A 37 -10.06 -3.68 -0.43
N GLU A 38 -11.28 -3.13 -0.46
CA GLU A 38 -11.57 -1.70 -0.37
C GLU A 38 -11.22 -1.23 1.05
N ALA A 39 -9.93 -1.30 1.39
CA ALA A 39 -9.46 -1.09 2.74
C ALA A 39 -9.68 0.37 3.09
N THR A 40 -10.45 0.59 4.16
CA THR A 40 -10.78 1.91 4.67
C THR A 40 -9.73 2.38 5.67
N PRO A 41 -9.63 3.69 5.96
CA PRO A 41 -8.75 4.22 7.01
C PRO A 41 -8.93 3.50 8.35
N SER A 42 -10.16 3.10 8.70
CA SER A 42 -10.47 2.38 9.95
C SER A 42 -9.80 1.01 10.01
N GLU A 43 -9.78 0.25 8.90
CA GLU A 43 -9.08 -1.04 8.85
C GLU A 43 -7.56 -0.88 9.06
N PHE A 44 -6.97 0.15 8.45
CA PHE A 44 -5.56 0.48 8.68
C PHE A 44 -5.33 0.94 10.12
N ALA A 45 -6.22 1.76 10.67
CA ALA A 45 -6.17 2.23 12.05
C ALA A 45 -6.34 1.11 13.07
N GLU A 46 -6.91 -0.05 12.75
CA GLU A 46 -6.93 -1.19 13.65
C GLU A 46 -5.65 -2.03 13.52
N ALA A 47 -5.29 -2.39 12.29
CA ALA A 47 -4.25 -3.37 11.99
C ALA A 47 -2.82 -2.79 11.98
N ALA A 48 -2.64 -1.47 11.96
CA ALA A 48 -1.31 -0.87 11.86
C ALA A 48 -0.43 -1.15 13.08
N THR A 49 0.78 -1.64 12.79
CA THR A 49 1.91 -1.83 13.71
C THR A 49 3.05 -0.84 13.44
N ALA A 50 3.03 -0.17 12.29
CA ALA A 50 3.89 0.96 11.98
C ALA A 50 3.22 1.91 10.98
N ILE A 51 3.50 3.21 11.10
CA ILE A 51 3.12 4.24 10.13
C ILE A 51 4.38 4.91 9.60
N TYR A 52 4.43 5.14 8.30
CA TYR A 52 5.54 5.76 7.59
C TYR A 52 5.08 7.01 6.86
N LEU A 53 5.89 8.06 6.92
CA LEU A 53 5.76 9.24 6.07
C LEU A 53 6.94 9.27 5.11
N ASP A 54 6.66 9.25 3.82
CA ASP A 54 7.64 9.42 2.76
C ASP A 54 7.36 10.75 2.01
N TRP A 55 8.39 11.48 1.60
CA TRP A 55 8.29 12.67 0.75
C TRP A 55 8.60 12.30 -0.70
N MET A 56 7.75 12.73 -1.63
CA MET A 56 7.94 12.52 -3.06
C MET A 56 8.81 13.64 -3.63
N GLN A 57 9.97 13.28 -4.16
CA GLN A 57 10.89 14.19 -4.85
C GLN A 57 10.39 14.51 -6.26
N SER A 58 10.96 15.55 -6.88
CA SER A 58 10.60 16.01 -8.23
C SER A 58 10.85 14.97 -9.34
N ASP A 59 11.78 14.05 -9.12
CA ASP A 59 12.08 12.92 -10.02
C ASP A 59 11.13 11.72 -9.84
N GLY A 60 10.15 11.83 -8.93
CA GLY A 60 9.19 10.78 -8.60
C GLY A 60 9.68 9.75 -7.59
N SER A 61 10.92 9.87 -7.10
CA SER A 61 11.44 9.00 -6.04
C SER A 61 10.91 9.40 -4.66
N TYR A 62 10.98 8.48 -3.69
CA TYR A 62 10.48 8.69 -2.33
C TYR A 62 11.60 8.64 -1.30
N VAL A 63 11.66 9.65 -0.43
CA VAL A 63 12.57 9.70 0.72
C VAL A 63 11.77 9.48 2.01
N ARG A 64 12.20 8.53 2.83
CA ARG A 64 11.57 8.27 4.12
C ARG A 64 11.87 9.39 5.10
N LEU A 65 10.83 10.09 5.55
CA LEU A 65 10.92 11.14 6.55
C LEU A 65 10.71 10.58 7.96
N ALA A 66 9.67 9.78 8.15
CA ALA A 66 9.31 9.23 9.45
C ALA A 66 9.01 7.73 9.39
N LYS A 67 9.34 7.05 10.49
CA LYS A 67 8.93 5.67 10.79
C LYS A 67 8.49 5.63 12.24
N VAL A 68 7.20 5.46 12.47
CA VAL A 68 6.62 5.44 13.80
C VAL A 68 6.24 4.01 14.15
N ARG A 69 6.88 3.48 15.19
CA ARG A 69 6.57 2.18 15.82
C ARG A 69 6.39 2.29 17.34
N ASP A 70 6.68 3.45 17.91
CA ASP A 70 6.42 3.69 19.33
C ASP A 70 4.92 3.56 19.58
N ARG A 71 4.54 2.70 20.52
CA ARG A 71 3.14 2.33 20.74
C ARG A 71 2.27 3.53 21.11
N ARG A 72 2.76 4.45 21.95
CA ARG A 72 1.96 5.59 22.42
C ARG A 72 1.71 6.57 21.28
N ILE A 73 2.74 6.86 20.49
CA ILE A 73 2.63 7.74 19.33
C ILE A 73 1.77 7.08 18.24
N LEU A 74 1.98 5.79 18.01
CA LEU A 74 1.21 5.00 17.05
C LEU A 74 -0.28 4.98 17.39
N ASP A 75 -0.63 4.76 18.66
CA ASP A 75 -2.03 4.77 19.12
C ASP A 75 -2.69 6.14 18.86
N ALA A 76 -1.97 7.24 19.08
CA ALA A 76 -2.47 8.59 18.76
C ALA A 76 -2.70 8.79 17.25
N LEU A 77 -1.76 8.36 16.40
CA LEU A 77 -1.89 8.42 14.94
C LEU A 77 -3.03 7.54 14.43
N LYS A 78 -3.20 6.35 15.00
CA LYS A 78 -4.31 5.43 14.71
C LYS A 78 -5.65 6.07 15.09
N GLY A 79 -5.72 6.76 16.23
CA GLY A 79 -6.89 7.56 16.62
C GLY A 79 -7.27 8.60 15.55
N MET A 80 -6.31 9.40 15.09
CA MET A 80 -6.54 10.40 14.03
C MET A 80 -6.96 9.76 12.69
N LEU A 81 -6.41 8.59 12.33
CA LEU A 81 -6.86 7.84 11.15
C LEU A 81 -8.28 7.28 11.31
N GLY A 82 -8.69 6.90 12.52
CA GLY A 82 -10.05 6.46 12.81
C GLY A 82 -11.11 7.57 12.69
N GLU A 83 -10.68 8.82 12.78
CA GLU A 83 -11.52 10.00 12.54
C GLU A 83 -11.70 10.34 11.05
N ALA A 84 -11.00 9.62 10.17
CA ALA A 84 -11.08 9.86 8.74
C ALA A 84 -12.52 9.74 8.22
N ARG A 85 -12.86 10.62 7.28
CA ARG A 85 -14.16 10.63 6.59
C ARG A 85 -13.94 10.71 5.10
N GLU A 86 -14.85 10.09 4.33
CA GLU A 86 -14.81 10.23 2.88
C GLU A 86 -14.82 11.70 2.50
N ALA A 87 -13.97 12.04 1.53
CA ALA A 87 -13.82 13.38 1.01
C ALA A 87 -13.58 13.30 -0.49
N GLU A 88 -13.88 14.38 -1.18
CA GLU A 88 -13.51 14.49 -2.59
C GLU A 88 -11.99 14.65 -2.73
N PRO A 89 -11.39 14.16 -3.83
CA PRO A 89 -10.00 14.48 -4.14
C PRO A 89 -9.82 16.00 -4.23
N PRO A 90 -8.72 16.56 -3.74
CA PRO A 90 -8.49 18.00 -3.89
C PRO A 90 -8.37 18.36 -5.37
N GLU A 91 -9.12 19.36 -5.84
CA GLU A 91 -9.10 19.82 -7.23
C GLU A 91 -7.72 20.31 -7.69
N TYR A 92 -6.93 20.83 -6.75
CA TYR A 92 -5.58 21.34 -6.99
C TYR A 92 -4.64 20.99 -5.84
N TRP A 93 -3.38 20.71 -6.19
CA TRP A 93 -2.33 20.33 -5.23
C TRP A 93 -1.17 21.33 -5.19
N PRO A 94 -1.33 22.51 -4.56
CA PRO A 94 -0.24 23.49 -4.44
C PRO A 94 0.77 23.13 -3.35
N TRP A 95 0.74 21.91 -2.81
CA TRP A 95 1.43 21.52 -1.57
C TRP A 95 2.48 20.43 -1.88
N GLU A 96 3.39 20.21 -0.94
CA GLU A 96 4.32 19.08 -1.03
C GLU A 96 3.58 17.75 -1.05
N ARG A 97 4.00 16.84 -1.95
CA ARG A 97 3.42 15.50 -2.09
C ARG A 97 4.12 14.56 -1.12
N TYR A 98 3.35 14.02 -0.18
CA TYR A 98 3.80 12.96 0.70
C TYR A 98 3.12 11.65 0.31
N ALA A 99 3.61 10.57 0.89
CA ALA A 99 2.89 9.33 0.93
C ALA A 99 2.91 8.72 2.33
N LEU A 100 1.78 8.11 2.69
CA LEU A 100 1.67 7.24 3.84
C LEU A 100 1.87 5.80 3.40
N SER A 101 2.57 5.03 4.22
CA SER A 101 2.54 3.56 4.14
C SER A 101 2.51 2.98 5.54
N PHE A 102 2.17 1.70 5.63
CA PHE A 102 1.85 1.00 6.87
C PHE A 102 2.45 -0.40 6.88
N ASP A 103 2.95 -0.82 8.04
CA ASP A 103 3.07 -2.25 8.36
C ASP A 103 1.78 -2.65 9.10
N LEU A 104 1.13 -3.72 8.64
CA LEU A 104 -0.11 -4.25 9.20
C LEU A 104 0.13 -5.65 9.78
N GLU A 105 -0.63 -6.02 10.79
CA GLU A 105 -0.69 -7.40 11.30
C GLU A 105 -2.10 -7.96 11.14
N ARG A 106 -2.24 -9.08 10.40
CA ARG A 106 -3.52 -9.76 10.20
C ARG A 106 -3.29 -11.26 10.25
N GLY A 107 -3.97 -11.94 11.18
CA GLY A 107 -3.87 -13.39 11.34
C GLY A 107 -2.44 -13.89 11.67
N GLY A 108 -1.65 -13.08 12.38
CA GLY A 108 -0.26 -13.40 12.72
C GLY A 108 0.75 -13.19 11.58
N CYS A 109 0.32 -12.70 10.42
CA CYS A 109 1.20 -12.31 9.33
C CYS A 109 1.39 -10.79 9.30
N SER A 110 2.64 -10.36 9.09
CA SER A 110 2.96 -8.95 8.84
C SER A 110 2.92 -8.66 7.34
N LEU A 111 2.19 -7.61 6.96
CA LEU A 111 2.07 -7.15 5.58
C LEU A 111 2.48 -5.68 5.49
N LYS A 112 3.28 -5.34 4.48
CA LYS A 112 3.56 -3.94 4.15
C LYS A 112 2.63 -3.46 3.04
N THR A 113 2.00 -2.32 3.25
CA THR A 113 1.10 -1.68 2.28
C THR A 113 1.86 -0.92 1.19
N PRO A 114 1.22 -0.64 0.04
CA PRO A 114 1.72 0.34 -0.91
C PRO A 114 1.78 1.76 -0.30
N ARG A 115 2.34 2.69 -1.07
CA ARG A 115 2.34 4.11 -0.74
C ARG A 115 1.02 4.74 -1.18
N TYR A 116 0.33 5.35 -0.24
CA TYR A 116 -0.90 6.10 -0.44
C TYR A 116 -0.58 7.59 -0.51
N ALA A 117 -1.09 8.29 -1.52
CA ALA A 117 -0.87 9.72 -1.65
C ALA A 117 -1.39 10.42 -0.40
N TYR A 118 -0.60 11.35 0.16
CA TYR A 118 -0.97 12.10 1.35
C TYR A 118 -0.61 13.57 1.19
N LEU A 119 -1.61 14.42 1.41
CA LEU A 119 -1.56 15.85 1.18
C LEU A 119 -2.03 16.55 2.44
N PHE A 120 -1.18 17.39 3.04
CA PHE A 120 -1.59 18.22 4.17
C PHE A 120 -0.86 19.56 4.17
N LYS A 121 -1.53 20.61 4.66
CA LYS A 121 -0.90 21.88 4.97
C LYS A 121 -0.44 21.87 6.42
N THR A 122 0.71 22.47 6.68
CA THR A 122 1.20 22.69 8.04
C THR A 122 0.54 23.89 8.73
N SER A 123 -0.20 24.74 8.00
CA SER A 123 -0.88 25.93 8.51
C SER A 123 -1.92 26.44 7.50
N PRO A 124 -3.09 26.95 7.94
CA PRO A 124 -3.53 27.10 9.34
C PRO A 124 -4.06 25.78 9.96
N PRO A 125 -4.05 25.67 11.30
CA PRO A 125 -4.68 24.55 12.02
C PRO A 125 -6.18 24.48 11.69
N GLY A 126 -6.73 23.27 11.57
CA GLY A 126 -8.17 23.03 11.36
C GLY A 126 -8.59 22.74 9.92
N GLU A 127 -7.68 22.82 8.93
CA GLU A 127 -7.92 22.23 7.61
C GLU A 127 -7.66 20.71 7.63
N LEU A 128 -8.44 19.94 6.87
CA LEU A 128 -8.20 18.50 6.74
C LEU A 128 -7.03 18.22 5.79
N GLY A 129 -6.17 17.28 6.18
CA GLY A 129 -5.31 16.57 5.24
C GLY A 129 -6.14 15.60 4.40
N HIS A 130 -5.60 15.16 3.26
CA HIS A 130 -6.27 14.23 2.35
C HIS A 130 -5.36 13.04 2.06
N VAL A 131 -5.89 11.83 2.21
CA VAL A 131 -5.18 10.58 1.90
C VAL A 131 -5.99 9.74 0.91
N GLU A 132 -5.31 9.17 -0.07
CA GLU A 132 -5.91 8.31 -1.09
C GLU A 132 -5.71 6.83 -0.74
N PHE A 133 -6.79 6.17 -0.31
CA PHE A 133 -6.83 4.72 -0.07
C PHE A 133 -7.50 3.99 -1.23
N PRO A 134 -7.45 2.63 -1.30
CA PRO A 134 -8.06 1.89 -2.41
C PRO A 134 -9.56 2.14 -2.58
N ALA A 135 -10.27 2.43 -1.48
CA ALA A 135 -11.70 2.75 -1.48
C ALA A 135 -12.02 4.19 -1.93
N GLY A 136 -11.04 5.10 -1.93
CA GLY A 136 -11.24 6.50 -2.31
C GLY A 136 -10.41 7.49 -1.48
N TRP A 137 -10.81 8.75 -1.57
CA TRP A 137 -10.18 9.86 -0.86
C TRP A 137 -10.82 10.07 0.50
N TYR A 138 -9.99 10.35 1.50
CA TYR A 138 -10.41 10.58 2.87
C TYR A 138 -9.77 11.84 3.44
N GLY A 139 -10.60 12.66 4.08
CA GLY A 139 -10.17 13.76 4.93
C GLY A 139 -9.69 13.22 6.28
N VAL A 140 -8.51 13.65 6.72
CA VAL A 140 -7.90 13.31 8.02
C VAL A 140 -7.53 14.57 8.79
N PRO A 141 -7.48 14.55 10.13
CA PRO A 141 -7.02 15.68 10.92
C PRO A 141 -5.63 16.19 10.48
N SER A 142 -5.44 17.50 10.38
CA SER A 142 -4.14 18.13 10.03
C SER A 142 -3.00 17.72 10.96
N GLU A 143 -3.34 17.44 12.21
CA GLU A 143 -2.48 17.05 13.31
C GLU A 143 -1.70 15.78 12.98
N LEU A 144 -2.28 14.88 12.18
CA LEU A 144 -1.60 13.66 11.73
C LEU A 144 -0.34 14.00 10.93
N GLY A 145 -0.46 14.90 9.97
CA GLY A 145 0.65 15.32 9.12
C GLY A 145 1.66 16.16 9.90
N ILE A 146 1.19 17.07 10.76
CA ILE A 146 2.03 17.90 11.62
C ILE A 146 2.89 17.01 12.54
N LEU A 147 2.28 16.05 13.24
CA LEU A 147 2.98 15.14 14.14
C LEU A 147 3.99 14.28 13.38
N LEU A 148 3.60 13.70 12.24
CA LEU A 148 4.52 12.91 11.42
C LEU A 148 5.71 13.74 10.90
N LYS A 149 5.50 15.01 10.55
CA LYS A 149 6.59 15.93 10.16
C LYS A 149 7.50 16.28 11.32
N GLN A 150 6.95 16.50 12.51
CA GLN A 150 7.77 16.77 13.71
C GLN A 150 8.63 15.57 14.12
N LEU A 151 8.13 14.36 13.85
CA LEU A 151 8.85 13.11 14.05
C LEU A 151 9.80 12.78 12.90
N ALA A 152 9.77 13.55 11.80
CA ALA A 152 10.68 13.33 10.70
C ALA A 152 12.10 13.69 11.12
N ALA A 153 13.03 12.76 10.91
CA ALA A 153 14.43 13.12 10.99
C ALA A 153 14.73 14.07 9.82
N PRO A 154 15.57 15.11 10.01
CA PRO A 154 16.03 15.89 8.86
C PRO A 154 16.66 14.93 7.85
N PRO A 155 16.41 15.11 6.54
CA PRO A 155 17.10 14.30 5.55
C PRO A 155 18.58 14.45 5.81
N LEU A 156 19.27 13.33 6.04
CA LEU A 156 20.72 13.32 6.17
C LEU A 156 21.25 14.05 4.95
N ARG A 157 21.73 15.29 5.14
CA ARG A 157 22.44 16.00 4.09
C ARG A 157 23.52 15.05 3.64
N GLN A 158 23.47 14.60 2.39
CA GLN A 158 24.63 13.97 1.78
C GLN A 158 25.71 15.06 1.79
N HIS A 159 26.58 15.02 2.82
CA HIS A 159 27.76 15.84 2.92
C HIS A 159 28.71 15.38 1.82
N GLY A 160 28.50 15.93 0.63
CA GLY A 160 29.17 15.55 -0.60
C GLY A 160 29.12 16.66 -1.64
N GLN A 161 29.20 17.91 -1.20
CA GLN A 161 29.65 19.02 -2.05
C GLN A 161 30.61 19.88 -1.23
N GLN A 162 31.86 19.42 -1.18
CA GLN A 162 32.99 20.34 -1.13
C GLN A 162 33.00 21.02 -2.50
N HIS A 163 32.50 22.26 -2.56
CA HIS A 163 32.85 23.16 -3.65
C HIS A 163 34.22 23.76 -3.29
N PRO A 164 35.29 23.50 -4.06
CA PRO A 164 36.53 24.23 -3.89
C PRO A 164 36.36 25.63 -4.48
N LEU A 165 36.78 26.64 -3.72
CA LEU A 165 37.30 27.90 -4.26
C LEU A 165 38.75 28.01 -3.79
#